data_AF-A0A383DAI7-F1
#
_entry.id   AF-A0A383DAI7-F1
#
_cell.length_a   1.000
_cell.length_b   1.000
_cell.length_c   1.000
_cell.angle_alpha   90.00
_cell.angle_beta   90.00
_cell.angle_gamma   90.00
#
_symmetry.space_group_name_H-M   'P 1'
#
loop_
_entity.id
_entity.type
_entity.pdbx_description
1 polymer ?
#
loop_
_entity_poly.entity_id
_entity_poly.type
_entity_poly.pdbx_seq_one_letter_code
_entity_poly.pdbx_strand_id
1 'polypeptide(L)'
;DRQLFVAQIIPYRGSWVEFEYDAKNLLYVRIDRKRKFLATVFLRALGLRGADEILKTFYAIDRISLREGEPRWAVSPTLQGRRVKSEVIIDKSHKIGAGKKISKSALVALQEAGIEWVEVAEAEFEGTFAAIDVVDPATGEVILEANDEVTRLAVSMVQEKQVEEIEIFSPERDDIGTVLSTTLRKDTIRTHEEALIEIYRRLRPGDPPTLDSSRSLFENMFFNPQKYDFSRVGRL
;
A
#
# COMPACT_ATOMS: atom_id res chain seq x y z
N ASP A 1 24.37 13.93 5.83
CA ASP A 1 24.02 12.62 6.41
C ASP A 1 22.52 12.46 6.50
N ARG A 2 21.97 11.39 5.90
CA ARG A 2 20.54 11.08 5.96
C ARG A 2 20.27 10.45 7.33
N GLN A 3 19.38 11.05 8.12
CA GLN A 3 19.03 10.52 9.45
C GLN A 3 18.35 9.16 9.26
N LEU A 4 18.99 8.10 9.77
CA LEU A 4 18.42 6.76 9.77
C LEU A 4 17.51 6.62 10.99
N PHE A 5 16.24 6.32 10.75
CA PHE A 5 15.27 6.03 11.79
C PHE A 5 15.25 4.52 12.07
N VAL A 6 15.13 4.16 13.34
CA VAL A 6 14.96 2.78 13.80
C VAL A 6 13.76 2.75 14.74
N ALA A 7 12.91 1.74 14.59
CA ALA A 7 11.84 1.44 15.53
C ALA A 7 12.09 0.07 16.15
N GLN A 8 11.89 -0.06 17.46
CA GLN A 8 12.11 -1.31 18.18
C GLN A 8 10.86 -1.67 18.99
N ILE A 9 10.46 -2.93 18.90
CA ILE A 9 9.39 -3.53 19.68
C ILE A 9 10.05 -4.52 20.63
N ILE A 10 10.08 -4.15 21.92
CA ILE A 10 10.77 -4.87 22.97
C ILE A 10 9.72 -5.42 23.94
N PRO A 11 9.39 -6.72 23.89
CA PRO A 11 8.48 -7.31 24.85
C PRO A 11 9.16 -7.48 26.22
N TYR A 12 8.36 -7.60 27.28
CA TYR A 12 8.85 -8.04 28.58
C TYR A 12 9.44 -9.46 28.48
N ARG A 13 8.82 -10.30 27.67
CA ARG A 13 9.26 -11.66 27.39
C ARG A 13 8.91 -12.05 25.96
N GLY A 14 9.87 -12.57 25.21
CA GLY A 14 9.69 -12.98 23.81
C GLY A 14 10.67 -12.30 22.87
N SER A 15 10.45 -12.46 21.57
CA SER A 15 11.39 -12.01 20.55
C SER A 15 11.34 -10.50 20.30
N TRP A 16 12.50 -9.89 20.10
CA TRP A 16 12.59 -8.46 19.77
C TRP A 16 12.36 -8.28 18.27
N VAL A 17 11.66 -7.22 17.88
CA VAL A 17 11.49 -6.84 16.48
C VAL A 17 12.05 -5.44 16.27
N GLU A 18 12.90 -5.28 15.27
CA GLU A 18 13.54 -4.00 14.98
C GLU A 18 13.33 -3.67 13.50
N PHE A 19 12.77 -2.50 13.20
CA PHE A 19 12.60 -1.99 11.85
C PHE A 19 13.64 -0.90 11.57
N GLU A 20 14.26 -0.95 10.40
CA GLU A 20 15.27 0.03 9.98
C GLU A 20 15.16 0.33 8.49
N TYR A 21 15.45 1.58 8.10
CA TYR A 21 15.64 1.97 6.71
C TYR A 21 17.10 1.79 6.30
N ASP A 22 17.34 1.46 5.03
CA ASP A 22 18.67 1.60 4.44
C ASP A 22 18.83 2.93 3.67
N ALA A 23 20.03 3.17 3.12
CA ALA A 23 20.32 4.38 2.34
C ALA A 23 19.44 4.52 1.06
N LYS A 24 18.83 3.42 0.60
CA LYS A 24 17.94 3.35 -0.57
C LYS A 24 16.46 3.43 -0.18
N ASN A 25 16.15 3.77 1.07
CA ASN A 25 14.79 3.83 1.63
C ASN A 25 14.04 2.49 1.60
N LEU A 26 14.75 1.35 1.55
CA LEU A 26 14.11 0.05 1.72
C LEU A 26 13.89 -0.22 3.20
N LEU A 27 12.70 -0.69 3.55
CA LEU A 27 12.34 -1.04 4.92
C LEU A 27 12.76 -2.48 5.22
N TYR A 28 13.62 -2.63 6.22
CA TYR A 28 14.05 -3.92 6.74
C TYR A 28 13.51 -4.17 8.13
N VAL A 29 13.45 -5.44 8.48
CA VAL A 29 13.16 -5.92 9.82
C VAL A 29 14.23 -6.91 10.29
N ARG A 30 14.47 -6.94 11.59
CA ARG A 30 15.26 -7.94 12.30
C ARG A 30 14.42 -8.54 13.41
N ILE A 31 14.58 -9.84 13.61
CA ILE A 31 14.02 -10.55 14.75
C ILE A 31 15.18 -11.07 15.59
N ASP A 32 15.17 -10.80 16.90
CA ASP A 32 16.22 -11.20 17.85
C ASP A 32 17.65 -10.84 17.40
N ARG A 33 17.80 -9.63 16.83
CA ARG A 33 19.08 -9.11 16.30
C ARG A 33 19.75 -10.01 15.25
N LYS A 34 19.00 -10.92 14.63
CA LYS A 34 19.47 -11.77 13.53
C LYS A 34 19.62 -10.95 12.24
N ARG A 35 20.00 -11.63 11.15
CA ARG A 35 20.17 -11.01 9.84
C ARG A 35 18.87 -10.34 9.40
N LYS A 36 18.98 -9.11 8.90
CA LYS A 36 17.85 -8.34 8.42
C LYS A 36 17.26 -8.90 7.14
N PHE A 37 15.99 -8.61 6.91
CA PHE A 37 15.24 -8.95 5.70
C PHE A 37 14.16 -7.91 5.41
N LEU A 38 13.58 -7.93 4.22
CA LEU A 38 12.57 -6.94 3.84
C LEU A 38 11.35 -7.04 4.77
N ALA A 39 10.89 -5.89 5.27
CA ALA A 39 9.79 -5.84 6.23
C ALA A 39 8.47 -6.37 5.66
N THR A 40 8.26 -6.28 4.34
CA THR A 40 7.09 -6.82 3.65
C THR A 40 6.95 -8.33 3.83
N VAL A 41 8.05 -9.09 3.91
CA VAL A 41 8.03 -10.53 4.25
C VAL A 41 7.44 -10.74 5.64
N PHE A 42 7.82 -9.91 6.61
CA PHE A 42 7.27 -10.00 7.97
C PHE A 42 5.79 -9.60 8.02
N LEU A 43 5.38 -8.56 7.28
CA LEU A 43 3.96 -8.18 7.16
C LEU A 43 3.12 -9.32 6.57
N ARG A 44 3.62 -10.03 5.55
CA ARG A 44 2.98 -11.23 5.02
C ARG A 44 2.81 -12.31 6.06
N ALA A 45 3.85 -12.60 6.84
CA ALA A 45 3.79 -13.57 7.92
C ALA A 45 2.81 -13.16 9.04
N LEU A 46 2.65 -11.86 9.32
CA LEU A 46 1.65 -11.34 10.27
C LEU A 46 0.20 -11.44 9.77
N GLY A 47 -0.01 -11.69 8.49
CA GLY A 47 -1.33 -11.92 7.92
C GLY A 47 -1.75 -10.94 6.83
N LEU A 48 -0.92 -9.97 6.44
CA LEU A 48 -1.13 -9.13 5.25
C LEU A 48 -0.59 -9.86 4.01
N ARG A 49 -1.36 -10.84 3.53
CA ARG A 49 -0.88 -11.93 2.66
C ARG A 49 -0.46 -11.47 1.28
N GLY A 50 -1.18 -10.50 0.72
CA GLY A 50 -0.98 -9.95 -0.61
C GLY A 50 -0.31 -8.57 -0.60
N ALA A 51 0.20 -8.15 -1.76
CA ALA A 51 0.72 -6.79 -1.91
C ALA A 51 -0.43 -5.77 -1.77
N ASP A 52 -1.60 -6.10 -2.30
CA ASP A 52 -2.84 -5.36 -2.16
C ASP A 52 -3.24 -5.12 -0.71
N GLU A 53 -3.23 -6.16 0.14
CA GLU A 53 -3.56 -6.01 1.56
C GLU A 53 -2.58 -5.08 2.28
N ILE A 54 -1.28 -5.20 1.98
CA ILE A 54 -0.25 -4.30 2.51
C ILE A 54 -0.52 -2.87 2.05
N LEU A 55 -0.72 -2.66 0.74
CA LEU A 55 -0.94 -1.34 0.17
C LEU A 55 -2.21 -0.67 0.76
N LYS A 56 -3.32 -1.40 0.83
CA LYS A 56 -4.59 -0.93 1.41
C LYS A 56 -4.51 -0.65 2.90
N THR A 57 -3.64 -1.33 3.63
CA THR A 57 -3.45 -1.11 5.07
C THR A 57 -2.72 0.20 5.34
N PHE A 58 -1.76 0.55 4.49
CA PHE A 58 -0.81 1.63 4.77
C PHE A 58 -1.09 2.89 3.96
N TYR A 59 -1.57 2.79 2.71
CA TYR A 59 -1.81 3.94 1.85
C TYR A 59 -3.27 4.33 1.77
N ALA A 60 -3.53 5.62 1.58
CA ALA A 60 -4.84 6.09 1.15
C ALA A 60 -5.12 5.64 -0.30
N ILE A 61 -6.27 4.99 -0.50
CA ILE A 61 -6.67 4.44 -1.80
C ILE A 61 -7.70 5.34 -2.48
N ASP A 62 -7.44 5.60 -3.75
CA ASP A 62 -8.25 6.38 -4.66
C ASP A 62 -8.94 5.44 -5.66
N ARG A 63 -10.21 5.70 -5.96
CA ARG A 63 -10.97 4.98 -7.00
C ARG A 63 -11.04 5.83 -8.27
N ILE A 64 -10.80 5.20 -9.42
CA ILE A 64 -10.82 5.85 -10.73
C ILE A 64 -11.86 5.17 -11.60
N SER A 65 -12.92 5.90 -11.96
CA SER A 65 -13.87 5.45 -12.96
C SER A 65 -13.24 5.60 -14.34
N LEU A 66 -13.23 4.49 -15.08
CA LEU A 66 -12.78 4.37 -16.46
C LEU A 66 -13.94 4.22 -17.45
N ARG A 67 -15.18 4.25 -16.94
CA ARG A 67 -16.41 4.24 -17.75
C ARG A 67 -16.47 5.43 -18.69
N GLU A 68 -16.68 5.11 -19.98
CA GLU A 68 -16.95 5.99 -21.12
C GLU A 68 -16.30 7.38 -21.05
N GLY A 69 -15.28 7.60 -21.88
CA GLY A 69 -14.60 8.87 -22.01
C GLY A 69 -13.39 8.97 -21.08
N GLU A 70 -13.19 10.16 -20.53
CA GLU A 70 -12.00 10.49 -19.76
C GLU A 70 -12.05 9.88 -18.34
N PRO A 71 -10.92 9.39 -17.81
CA PRO A 71 -10.84 8.89 -16.45
C PRO A 71 -11.30 9.93 -15.42
N ARG A 72 -12.13 9.49 -14.47
CA ARG A 72 -12.66 10.35 -13.41
C ARG A 72 -12.27 9.84 -12.03
N TRP A 73 -11.82 10.76 -11.20
CA TRP A 73 -11.42 10.49 -9.82
C TRP A 73 -12.64 10.49 -8.91
N ALA A 74 -12.74 9.51 -8.01
CA ALA A 74 -13.79 9.50 -7.00
C ALA A 74 -13.65 10.69 -6.05
N VAL A 75 -14.77 11.25 -5.61
CA VAL A 75 -14.78 12.30 -4.59
C VAL A 75 -14.50 11.68 -3.22
N SER A 76 -13.25 11.84 -2.79
CA SER A 76 -12.69 11.31 -1.54
C SER A 76 -11.80 12.36 -0.85
N PRO A 77 -11.38 12.17 0.42
CA PRO A 77 -10.46 13.08 1.11
C PRO A 77 -9.16 13.37 0.34
N THR A 78 -8.63 12.37 -0.35
CA THR A 78 -7.41 12.41 -1.18
C THR A 78 -7.56 13.23 -2.47
N LEU A 79 -8.80 13.59 -2.85
CA LEU A 79 -9.07 14.50 -3.97
C LEU A 79 -8.64 15.94 -3.66
N GLN A 80 -8.54 16.31 -2.38
CA GLN A 80 -8.09 17.64 -1.96
C GLN A 80 -6.70 17.96 -2.54
N GLY A 81 -6.56 19.14 -3.15
CA GLY A 81 -5.30 19.63 -3.68
C GLY A 81 -4.93 19.11 -5.08
N ARG A 82 -5.64 18.10 -5.61
CA ARG A 82 -5.53 17.68 -7.03
C ARG A 82 -6.09 18.76 -7.95
N ARG A 83 -5.57 18.86 -9.17
CA ARG A 83 -6.03 19.83 -10.17
C ARG A 83 -7.15 19.25 -11.03
N VAL A 84 -8.21 20.03 -11.27
CA VAL A 84 -9.28 19.64 -12.20
C VAL A 84 -8.85 19.82 -13.65
N LYS A 85 -9.32 18.95 -14.55
CA LYS A 85 -9.05 19.05 -15.99
C LYS A 85 -9.81 20.22 -16.61
N SER A 86 -11.11 20.26 -16.35
CA SER A 86 -12.07 21.22 -16.88
C SER A 86 -12.67 22.05 -15.74
N GLU A 87 -13.42 23.11 -16.07
CA GLU A 87 -14.13 23.88 -15.04
C GLU A 87 -15.20 23.00 -14.38
N VAL A 88 -15.18 22.94 -13.04
CA VAL A 88 -16.17 22.21 -12.25
C VAL A 88 -17.07 23.23 -11.57
N ILE A 89 -18.33 23.30 -12.03
CA ILE A 89 -19.37 24.11 -11.41
C ILE A 89 -20.16 23.20 -10.48
N ILE A 90 -20.10 23.48 -9.17
CA ILE A 90 -20.75 22.66 -8.14
C ILE A 90 -22.10 23.28 -7.79
N ASP A 91 -22.10 24.57 -7.50
CA ASP A 91 -23.29 25.37 -7.24
C ASP A 91 -23.06 26.85 -7.61
N LYS A 92 -23.97 27.75 -7.20
CA LYS A 92 -23.89 29.20 -7.50
C LYS A 92 -22.67 29.90 -6.89
N SER A 93 -22.15 29.36 -5.78
CA SER A 93 -21.08 29.93 -4.97
C SER A 93 -19.77 29.15 -5.08
N HIS A 94 -19.82 27.86 -5.45
CA HIS A 94 -18.67 26.99 -5.55
C HIS A 94 -18.38 26.60 -7.01
N LYS A 95 -17.23 27.06 -7.50
CA LYS A 95 -16.67 26.69 -8.80
C LYS A 95 -15.16 26.52 -8.71
N ILE A 96 -14.64 25.58 -9.50
CA ILE A 96 -13.21 25.30 -9.62
C ILE A 96 -12.83 25.52 -11.08
N GLY A 97 -12.03 26.56 -11.34
CA GLY A 97 -11.56 26.81 -12.72
C GLY A 97 -10.64 25.70 -13.22
N ALA A 98 -10.61 25.48 -14.53
CA ALA A 98 -9.74 24.50 -15.17
C ALA A 98 -8.26 24.64 -14.72
N GLY A 99 -7.60 23.53 -14.41
CA GLY A 99 -6.22 23.47 -13.91
C GLY A 99 -6.02 23.98 -12.48
N LYS A 100 -7.06 24.46 -11.78
CA LYS A 100 -6.98 24.88 -10.38
C LYS A 100 -7.09 23.68 -9.45
N LYS A 101 -6.47 23.83 -8.27
CA LYS A 101 -6.52 22.82 -7.21
C LYS A 101 -7.89 22.81 -6.53
N ILE A 102 -8.36 21.62 -6.18
CA ILE A 102 -9.56 21.43 -5.38
C ILE A 102 -9.26 21.86 -3.95
N SER A 103 -9.90 22.93 -3.48
CA SER A 103 -9.76 23.40 -2.10
C SER A 103 -10.54 22.50 -1.13
N LYS A 104 -10.26 22.61 0.18
CA LYS A 104 -11.06 21.94 1.20
C LYS A 104 -12.54 22.32 1.14
N SER A 105 -12.86 23.61 0.92
CA SER A 105 -14.24 24.08 0.78
C SER A 105 -14.92 23.50 -0.45
N ALA A 106 -14.21 23.42 -1.59
CA ALA A 106 -14.75 22.84 -2.81
C ALA A 106 -14.96 21.33 -2.68
N LEU A 107 -14.08 20.62 -1.98
CA LEU A 107 -14.25 19.18 -1.71
C LEU A 107 -15.51 18.93 -0.86
N VAL A 108 -15.72 19.70 0.20
CA VAL A 108 -16.95 19.59 1.02
C VAL A 108 -18.19 19.88 0.17
N ALA A 109 -18.16 20.92 -0.68
CA ALA A 109 -19.27 21.22 -1.58
C ALA A 109 -19.55 20.10 -2.59
N LEU A 110 -18.52 19.45 -3.14
CA LEU A 110 -18.68 18.26 -4.01
C LEU A 110 -19.40 17.12 -3.27
N GLN A 111 -18.99 16.85 -2.02
CA GLN A 111 -19.58 15.80 -1.19
C GLN A 111 -21.05 16.11 -0.84
N GLU A 112 -21.35 17.34 -0.42
CA GLU A 112 -22.71 17.79 -0.10
C GLU A 112 -23.65 17.80 -1.31
N ALA A 113 -23.11 18.09 -2.50
CA ALA A 113 -23.84 18.03 -3.76
C ALA A 113 -24.06 16.58 -4.28
N GLY A 114 -23.49 15.57 -3.62
CA GLY A 114 -23.56 14.17 -4.06
C GLY A 114 -22.82 13.91 -5.36
N ILE A 115 -21.84 14.76 -5.71
CA ILE A 115 -21.00 14.53 -6.89
C ILE A 115 -20.01 13.43 -6.54
N GLU A 116 -20.07 12.32 -7.29
CA GLU A 116 -19.23 11.15 -7.03
C GLU A 116 -17.89 11.18 -7.77
N TRP A 117 -17.83 11.86 -8.93
CA TRP A 117 -16.73 11.73 -9.88
C TRP A 117 -16.30 13.08 -10.43
N VAL A 118 -14.99 13.33 -10.49
CA VAL A 118 -14.40 14.57 -11.02
C VAL A 118 -13.28 14.26 -12.00
N GLU A 119 -13.28 14.91 -13.16
CA GLU A 119 -12.16 14.85 -14.10
C GLU A 119 -10.98 15.63 -13.54
N VAL A 120 -9.87 14.94 -13.28
CA VAL A 120 -8.62 15.58 -12.84
C VAL A 120 -7.66 15.75 -14.02
N ALA A 121 -6.73 16.68 -13.87
CA ALA A 121 -5.68 16.91 -14.85
C ALA A 121 -4.85 15.63 -15.01
N GLU A 122 -4.43 15.37 -16.24
CA GLU A 122 -3.72 14.14 -16.60
C GLU A 122 -2.40 13.93 -15.85
N ALA A 123 -1.71 15.03 -15.51
CA ALA A 123 -0.50 14.99 -14.70
C ALA A 123 -0.75 14.47 -13.26
N GLU A 124 -1.99 14.37 -12.80
CA GLU A 124 -2.32 13.81 -11.48
C GLU A 124 -2.23 12.28 -11.44
N PHE A 125 -2.13 11.61 -12.60
CA PHE A 125 -1.87 10.17 -12.73
C PHE A 125 -0.38 9.82 -12.62
N GLU A 126 0.52 10.80 -12.82
CA GLU A 126 1.96 10.56 -12.68
C GLU A 126 2.33 10.20 -11.24
N GLY A 127 3.14 9.15 -11.07
CA GLY A 127 3.52 8.66 -9.75
C GLY A 127 2.37 7.97 -8.98
N THR A 128 1.33 7.52 -9.69
CA THR A 128 0.27 6.68 -9.14
C THR A 128 0.49 5.21 -9.49
N PHE A 129 0.03 4.33 -8.61
CA PHE A 129 0.25 2.90 -8.73
C PHE A 129 -1.03 2.13 -8.44
N ALA A 130 -1.22 0.99 -9.08
CA ALA A 130 -2.37 0.11 -8.86
C ALA A 130 -2.34 -0.40 -7.41
N ALA A 131 -3.45 -0.25 -6.69
CA ALA A 131 -3.57 -0.74 -5.32
C ALA A 131 -3.86 -2.25 -5.27
N ILE A 132 -4.46 -2.79 -6.33
CA ILE A 132 -4.80 -4.21 -6.49
C ILE A 132 -4.45 -4.66 -7.91
N ASP A 133 -4.45 -5.97 -8.14
CA ASP A 133 -4.35 -6.53 -9.49
C ASP A 133 -5.56 -6.07 -10.32
N VAL A 134 -5.30 -5.56 -11.51
CA VAL A 134 -6.33 -5.20 -12.50
C VAL A 134 -6.42 -6.33 -13.50
N VAL A 135 -7.59 -6.93 -13.65
CA VAL A 135 -7.82 -8.09 -14.52
C VAL A 135 -8.71 -7.74 -15.70
N ASP A 136 -8.46 -8.37 -16.83
CA ASP A 136 -9.35 -8.36 -17.98
C ASP A 136 -10.65 -9.13 -17.61
N PRO A 137 -11.82 -8.48 -17.60
CA PRO A 137 -13.07 -9.12 -17.20
C PRO A 137 -13.52 -10.22 -18.16
N ALA A 138 -13.05 -10.21 -19.41
CA ALA A 138 -13.41 -11.20 -20.42
C ALA A 138 -12.53 -12.47 -20.33
N THR A 139 -11.24 -12.32 -20.03
CA THR A 139 -10.28 -13.45 -20.03
C THR A 139 -9.84 -13.90 -18.64
N GLY A 140 -9.93 -13.02 -17.64
CA GLY A 140 -9.36 -13.22 -16.31
C GLY A 140 -7.84 -13.01 -16.25
N GLU A 141 -7.21 -12.57 -17.33
CA GLU A 141 -5.77 -12.28 -17.34
C GLU A 141 -5.45 -11.00 -16.58
N VAL A 142 -4.33 -10.99 -15.86
CA VAL A 142 -3.85 -9.79 -15.15
C VAL A 142 -3.27 -8.80 -16.15
N ILE A 143 -3.80 -7.57 -16.17
CA ILE A 143 -3.35 -6.44 -16.99
C ILE A 143 -2.26 -5.65 -16.24
N LEU A 144 -2.49 -5.40 -14.94
CA LEU A 144 -1.54 -4.73 -14.04
C LEU A 144 -1.48 -5.52 -12.74
N GLU A 145 -0.28 -5.79 -12.22
CA GLU A 145 -0.13 -6.30 -10.86
C GLU A 145 -0.30 -5.15 -9.85
N ALA A 146 -0.71 -5.47 -8.63
CA ALA A 146 -0.66 -4.54 -7.51
C ALA A 146 0.76 -3.97 -7.40
N ASN A 147 0.84 -2.65 -7.17
CA ASN A 147 2.06 -1.83 -7.18
C ASN A 147 2.64 -1.52 -8.57
N ASP A 148 2.02 -1.89 -9.68
CA ASP A 148 2.43 -1.41 -11.00
C ASP A 148 2.06 0.06 -11.23
N GLU A 149 2.87 0.79 -12.00
CA GLU A 149 2.64 2.21 -12.27
C GLU A 149 1.48 2.42 -13.24
N VAL A 150 0.54 3.29 -12.88
CA VAL A 150 -0.65 3.59 -13.69
C VAL A 150 -0.34 4.77 -14.60
N THR A 151 0.40 4.48 -15.67
CA THR A 151 0.69 5.44 -16.74
C THR A 151 -0.52 5.68 -17.63
N ARG A 152 -0.48 6.74 -18.47
CA ARG A 152 -1.52 6.97 -19.49
C ARG A 152 -1.73 5.76 -20.40
N LEU A 153 -0.63 5.12 -20.82
CA LEU A 153 -0.69 3.92 -21.64
C LEU A 153 -1.39 2.77 -20.91
N ALA A 154 -1.07 2.56 -19.63
CA ALA A 154 -1.72 1.56 -18.80
C ALA A 154 -3.23 1.83 -18.67
N VAL A 155 -3.64 3.08 -18.44
CA VAL A 155 -5.06 3.46 -18.39
C VAL A 155 -5.77 3.15 -19.70
N SER A 156 -5.17 3.48 -20.85
CA SER A 156 -5.75 3.16 -22.17
C SER A 156 -5.89 1.64 -22.37
N MET A 157 -4.87 0.85 -22.03
CA MET A 157 -4.94 -0.61 -22.11
C MET A 157 -6.05 -1.18 -21.23
N VAL A 158 -6.20 -0.68 -20.00
CA VAL A 158 -7.25 -1.11 -19.07
C VAL A 158 -8.64 -0.75 -19.60
N GLN A 159 -8.82 0.45 -20.18
CA GLN A 159 -10.07 0.87 -20.82
C GLN A 159 -10.43 0.03 -22.05
N GLU A 160 -9.45 -0.33 -22.89
CA GLU A 160 -9.65 -1.20 -24.06
C GLU A 160 -10.20 -2.58 -23.65
N LYS A 161 -9.84 -3.06 -22.46
CA LYS A 161 -10.37 -4.30 -21.87
C LYS A 161 -11.72 -4.12 -21.16
N GLN A 162 -12.36 -2.96 -21.29
CA GLN A 162 -13.67 -2.67 -20.69
C GLN A 162 -13.69 -2.77 -19.16
N VAL A 163 -12.55 -2.56 -18.50
CA VAL A 163 -12.49 -2.41 -17.04
C VAL A 163 -13.14 -1.08 -16.68
N GLU A 164 -14.18 -1.13 -15.85
CA GLU A 164 -14.96 0.06 -15.50
C GLU A 164 -14.30 0.94 -14.44
N GLU A 165 -13.48 0.35 -13.57
CA GLU A 165 -12.90 1.03 -12.43
C GLU A 165 -11.59 0.38 -11.98
N ILE A 166 -10.66 1.20 -11.50
CA ILE A 166 -9.44 0.75 -10.84
C ILE A 166 -9.24 1.43 -9.48
N GLU A 167 -8.54 0.75 -8.59
CA GLU A 167 -8.06 1.32 -7.32
C GLU A 167 -6.58 1.67 -7.45
N ILE A 168 -6.21 2.89 -7.06
CA ILE A 168 -4.83 3.39 -7.13
C ILE A 168 -4.40 4.03 -5.81
N PHE A 169 -3.10 4.23 -5.64
CA PHE A 169 -2.56 5.01 -4.53
C PHE A 169 -1.42 5.91 -5.03
N SER A 170 -1.11 6.96 -4.26
CA SER A 170 -0.11 7.98 -4.61
C SER A 170 0.95 8.10 -3.50
N PRO A 171 2.00 7.26 -3.49
CA PRO A 171 2.94 7.21 -2.36
C PRO A 171 3.62 8.56 -2.06
N GLU A 172 3.89 9.39 -3.07
CA GLU A 172 4.48 10.74 -2.89
C GLU A 172 3.54 11.76 -2.21
N ARG A 173 2.25 11.44 -2.09
CA ARG A 173 1.24 12.27 -1.41
C ARG A 173 0.82 11.71 -0.05
N ASP A 174 1.33 10.55 0.30
CA ASP A 174 1.07 9.87 1.57
C ASP A 174 2.24 10.11 2.53
N ASP A 175 1.96 10.22 3.83
CA ASP A 175 2.99 10.44 4.85
C ASP A 175 3.99 9.28 4.92
N ILE A 176 3.60 8.08 4.49
CA ILE A 176 4.46 6.90 4.40
C ILE A 176 5.50 7.03 3.26
N GLY A 177 5.23 7.86 2.25
CA GLY A 177 6.10 8.02 1.10
C GLY A 177 6.23 6.75 0.26
N THR A 178 7.31 6.65 -0.51
CA THR A 178 7.56 5.52 -1.45
C THR A 178 8.15 4.27 -0.80
N VAL A 179 8.36 4.26 0.52
CA VAL A 179 9.11 3.20 1.21
C VAL A 179 8.48 1.82 1.00
N LEU A 180 7.19 1.65 1.30
CA LEU A 180 6.57 0.33 1.19
C LEU A 180 6.43 -0.13 -0.26
N SER A 181 6.06 0.78 -1.17
CA SER A 181 6.03 0.50 -2.61
C SER A 181 7.39 0.01 -3.13
N THR A 182 8.48 0.71 -2.80
CA THR A 182 9.84 0.33 -3.24
C THR A 182 10.32 -0.95 -2.57
N THR A 183 9.95 -1.19 -1.31
CA THR A 183 10.24 -2.43 -0.58
C THR A 183 9.54 -3.62 -1.22
N LEU A 184 8.24 -3.50 -1.54
CA LEU A 184 7.46 -4.53 -2.25
C LEU A 184 8.07 -4.88 -3.62
N ARG A 185 8.56 -3.88 -4.38
CA ARG A 185 9.25 -4.13 -5.66
C ARG A 185 10.52 -4.96 -5.53
N LYS A 186 11.20 -4.91 -4.38
CA LYS A 186 12.39 -5.71 -4.10
C LYS A 186 12.07 -7.06 -3.46
N ASP A 187 10.83 -7.26 -3.03
CA ASP A 187 10.41 -8.47 -2.37
C ASP A 187 10.13 -9.58 -3.39
N THR A 188 10.95 -10.64 -3.33
CA THR A 188 10.77 -11.84 -4.12
C THR A 188 9.76 -12.80 -3.49
N ILE A 189 9.38 -12.58 -2.24
CA ILE A 189 8.41 -13.40 -1.52
C ILE A 189 7.01 -12.85 -1.76
N ARG A 190 6.11 -13.69 -2.27
CA ARG A 190 4.79 -13.25 -2.73
C ARG A 190 3.66 -13.83 -1.88
N THR A 191 3.90 -14.92 -1.15
CA THR A 191 2.86 -15.59 -0.34
C THR A 191 3.16 -15.59 1.15
N HIS A 192 2.11 -15.82 1.95
CA HIS A 192 2.20 -15.98 3.40
C HIS A 192 3.05 -17.20 3.80
N GLU A 193 2.86 -18.32 3.11
CA GLU A 193 3.58 -19.58 3.33
C GLU A 193 5.08 -19.42 3.06
N GLU A 194 5.44 -18.81 1.93
CA GLU A 194 6.84 -18.51 1.60
C GLU A 194 7.46 -17.56 2.64
N ALA A 195 6.71 -16.57 3.12
CA ALA A 195 7.18 -15.65 4.14
C ALA A 195 7.51 -16.36 5.47
N LEU A 196 6.63 -17.26 5.93
CA LEU A 196 6.88 -18.08 7.11
C LEU A 196 8.15 -18.94 6.95
N ILE A 197 8.28 -19.61 5.81
CA ILE A 197 9.45 -20.44 5.46
C ILE A 197 10.72 -19.59 5.45
N GLU A 198 10.65 -18.41 4.85
CA GLU A 198 11.78 -17.51 4.71
C GLU A 198 12.23 -16.93 6.06
N ILE A 199 11.30 -16.62 6.96
CA ILE A 199 11.61 -16.24 8.34
C ILE A 199 12.26 -17.41 9.09
N TYR A 200 11.74 -18.62 8.94
CA TYR A 200 12.33 -19.81 9.57
C TYR A 200 13.77 -20.02 9.13
N ARG A 201 14.08 -19.96 7.82
CA ARG A 201 15.45 -20.08 7.28
C ARG A 201 16.42 -19.09 7.92
N ARG A 202 15.98 -17.85 8.17
CA ARG A 202 16.83 -16.82 8.78
C ARG A 202 17.09 -17.05 10.27
N LEU A 203 16.09 -17.57 10.98
CA LEU A 203 16.19 -17.84 12.41
C LEU A 203 16.91 -19.15 12.72
N ARG A 204 16.75 -20.16 11.86
CA ARG A 204 17.31 -21.51 11.99
C ARG A 204 17.98 -21.97 10.69
N PRO A 205 19.12 -21.38 10.30
CA PRO A 205 19.76 -21.65 9.02
C PRO A 205 20.31 -23.08 8.84
N GLY A 206 20.39 -23.88 9.91
CA GLY A 206 20.85 -25.27 9.86
C GLY A 206 19.75 -26.32 9.75
N ASP A 207 18.48 -25.93 9.96
CA ASP A 207 17.35 -26.86 9.97
C ASP A 207 16.56 -26.72 8.65
N PRO A 208 16.21 -27.82 7.96
CA PRO A 208 15.38 -27.74 6.77
C PRO A 208 13.99 -27.18 7.12
N PRO A 209 13.53 -26.09 6.48
CA PRO A 209 12.22 -25.52 6.77
C PRO A 209 11.10 -26.39 6.18
N THR A 210 10.06 -26.64 6.96
CA THR A 210 8.76 -27.14 6.47
C THR A 210 7.69 -26.11 6.80
N LEU A 211 6.61 -26.02 6.01
CA LEU A 211 5.55 -25.06 6.27
C LEU A 211 5.00 -25.17 7.71
N ASP A 212 4.77 -26.39 8.20
CA ASP A 212 4.24 -26.63 9.54
C ASP A 212 5.20 -26.16 10.65
N SER A 213 6.49 -26.46 10.51
CA SER A 213 7.51 -26.03 11.49
C SER A 213 7.73 -24.52 11.45
N SER A 214 7.68 -23.92 10.26
CA SER A 214 7.76 -22.47 10.06
C SER A 214 6.57 -21.74 10.68
N ARG A 215 5.35 -22.21 10.43
CA ARG A 215 4.13 -21.68 11.04
C ARG A 215 4.19 -21.81 12.56
N SER A 216 4.50 -23.00 13.06
CA SER A 216 4.59 -23.28 14.49
C SER A 216 5.65 -22.40 15.18
N LEU A 217 6.79 -22.15 14.53
CA LEU A 217 7.81 -21.25 15.06
C LEU A 217 7.25 -19.82 15.18
N PHE A 218 6.69 -19.28 14.10
CA PHE A 218 6.19 -17.90 14.06
C PHE A 218 5.07 -17.65 15.08
N GLU A 219 4.09 -18.55 15.14
CA GLU A 219 2.99 -18.51 16.13
C GLU A 219 3.52 -18.50 17.56
N ASN A 220 4.49 -19.35 17.85
CA ASN A 220 5.11 -19.40 19.17
C ASN A 220 5.93 -18.16 19.51
N MET A 221 6.44 -17.42 18.52
CA MET A 221 7.24 -16.23 18.74
C MET A 221 6.39 -15.01 19.05
N PHE A 222 5.24 -14.84 18.41
CA PHE A 222 4.49 -13.58 18.46
C PHE A 222 3.07 -13.70 19.01
N PHE A 223 2.43 -14.88 18.92
CA PHE A 223 1.01 -15.04 19.23
C PHE A 223 0.74 -15.99 20.40
N ASN A 224 1.75 -16.72 20.87
CA ASN A 224 1.62 -17.54 22.07
C ASN A 224 1.82 -16.67 23.34
N PRO A 225 0.80 -16.46 24.18
CA PRO A 225 0.90 -15.60 25.38
C PRO A 225 1.87 -16.18 26.42
N GLN A 226 2.11 -17.50 26.42
CA GLN A 226 3.12 -18.13 27.27
C GLN A 226 4.54 -17.95 26.75
N LYS A 227 4.76 -17.32 25.59
CA LYS A 227 6.09 -17.07 25.00
C LYS A 227 6.33 -15.59 24.65
N TYR A 228 5.27 -14.84 24.37
CA TYR A 228 5.31 -13.43 24.03
C TYR A 228 4.39 -12.61 24.94
N ASP A 229 4.96 -11.64 25.67
CA ASP A 229 4.21 -10.76 26.57
C ASP A 229 4.89 -9.40 26.70
N PHE A 230 4.11 -8.33 26.58
CA PHE A 230 4.54 -6.95 26.84
C PHE A 230 4.44 -6.56 28.32
N SER A 231 3.89 -7.42 29.18
CA SER A 231 3.42 -7.08 30.53
C SER A 231 2.34 -5.97 30.51
N ARG A 232 1.85 -5.57 31.68
CA ARG A 232 0.93 -4.41 31.78
C ARG A 232 1.63 -3.12 31.39
N VAL A 233 2.90 -2.94 31.76
CA VAL A 233 3.63 -1.68 31.54
C VAL A 233 3.94 -1.48 30.06
N GLY A 234 4.33 -2.53 29.33
CA GLY A 234 4.65 -2.41 27.91
C GLY A 234 3.42 -2.34 26.99
N ARG A 235 2.20 -2.49 27.51
CA ARG A 235 0.95 -2.32 26.74
C ARG A 235 0.31 -0.95 26.91
N LEU A 236 0.71 -0.18 27.94
CA LEU A 236 0.26 1.19 28.20
C LEU A 236 1.02 2.18 27.32
#